data_AF-A0A6P4E0V9-F1
#
_entry.id   AF-A0A6P4E0V9-F1
#
_cell.length_a   1.000
_cell.length_b   1.000
_cell.length_c   1.000
_cell.angle_alpha   90.00
_cell.angle_beta   90.00
_cell.angle_gamma   90.00
#
_symmetry.space_group_name_H-M   'P 1'
#
loop_
_entity.id
_entity.type
_entity.pdbx_description
1 polymer ?
#
loop_
_entity_poly.entity_id
_entity_poly.type
_entity_poly.pdbx_seq_one_letter_code
_entity_poly.pdbx_strand_id
1 'polypeptide(L)'
;MGRSLADENVSSVTDPPFQARFHVMKFNRGTWEPTIYSILSPDFCAIMFNENIYWFTNWNKNIANRAEIEEKCINTKDTVITYNPFLMSMELDNVRIPNVHGRYKVVFTFEAFDENNERRPTSLCFEISGQSEKIN
;
A
#
# COMPACT_ATOMS: atom_id res chain seq x y z
N MET A 1 16.12 -23.15 43.55
CA MET A 1 15.08 -22.10 43.49
C MET A 1 15.60 -20.97 42.63
N GLY A 2 15.19 -20.70 41.41
CA GLY A 2 14.32 -21.32 40.41
C GLY A 2 14.52 -20.40 39.19
N ARG A 3 15.03 -20.92 38.07
CA ARG A 3 15.09 -20.18 36.80
C ARG A 3 13.70 -20.27 36.17
N SER A 4 13.09 -19.14 35.83
CA SER A 4 11.99 -19.04 34.86
C SER A 4 12.57 -18.21 33.72
N LEU A 5 13.02 -18.81 32.62
CA LEU A 5 12.26 -19.35 31.48
C LEU A 5 11.41 -18.27 30.80
N ALA A 6 12.03 -17.71 29.76
CA ALA A 6 11.49 -17.26 28.48
C ALA A 6 9.97 -17.08 28.36
N ASP A 7 9.57 -15.84 28.08
CA ASP A 7 8.42 -15.59 27.19
C ASP A 7 8.91 -15.66 25.73
N GLU A 8 9.29 -16.87 25.31
CA GLU A 8 9.31 -17.28 23.90
C GLU A 8 7.88 -17.66 23.53
N ASN A 9 7.05 -16.69 23.17
CA ASN A 9 5.76 -16.92 22.49
C ASN A 9 5.24 -15.62 21.84
N VAL A 10 6.00 -15.07 20.91
CA VAL A 10 5.38 -14.43 19.73
C VAL A 10 5.31 -15.53 18.70
N SER A 11 4.18 -16.24 18.71
CA SER A 11 3.88 -17.37 17.86
C SER A 11 4.12 -17.03 16.39
N SER A 12 4.94 -17.84 15.75
CA SER A 12 5.12 -17.96 14.31
C SER A 12 3.87 -18.50 13.61
N VAL A 13 2.73 -17.84 13.78
CA VAL A 13 1.63 -17.91 12.82
C VAL A 13 1.99 -16.84 11.79
N THR A 14 2.37 -17.23 10.58
CA THR A 14 2.47 -16.26 9.50
C THR A 14 1.09 -15.65 9.33
N ASP A 15 0.92 -14.39 9.73
CA ASP A 15 -0.35 -13.70 9.59
C ASP A 15 -0.88 -13.89 8.15
N PRO A 16 -2.19 -14.15 7.97
CA PRO A 16 -2.76 -14.28 6.64
C PRO A 16 -2.39 -13.06 5.78
N PRO A 17 -2.03 -13.25 4.50
CA PRO A 17 -1.50 -12.16 3.70
C PRO A 17 -2.49 -11.00 3.62
N PHE A 18 -1.97 -9.79 3.75
CA PHE A 18 -2.71 -8.57 3.49
C PHE A 18 -2.12 -7.90 2.25
N GLN A 19 -2.76 -8.12 1.12
CA GLN A 19 -2.20 -7.80 -0.17
C GLN A 19 -2.68 -6.43 -0.65
N ALA A 20 -1.78 -5.62 -1.18
CA ALA A 20 -2.10 -4.36 -1.85
C ALA A 20 -1.76 -4.41 -3.34
N ARG A 21 -2.68 -3.91 -4.18
CA ARG A 21 -2.49 -3.72 -5.62
C ARG A 21 -2.71 -2.26 -5.98
N PHE A 22 -1.84 -1.75 -6.84
CA PHE A 22 -1.87 -0.39 -7.34
C PHE A 22 -1.81 -0.45 -8.85
N HIS A 23 -2.84 0.04 -9.52
CA HIS A 23 -2.91 0.07 -10.98
C HIS A 23 -2.97 1.50 -11.47
N VAL A 24 -1.96 1.92 -12.24
CA VAL A 24 -1.99 3.20 -12.94
C VAL A 24 -2.71 3.00 -14.28
N MET A 25 -3.79 3.74 -14.47
CA MET A 25 -4.64 3.70 -15.66
C MET A 25 -4.57 5.05 -16.38
N LYS A 26 -4.50 5.01 -17.72
CA LYS A 26 -4.58 6.20 -18.58
C LYS A 26 -5.96 6.30 -19.21
N PHE A 27 -6.54 7.48 -19.25
CA PHE A 27 -7.79 7.72 -19.96
C PHE A 27 -7.52 8.00 -21.44
N ASN A 28 -7.99 7.11 -22.31
CA ASN A 28 -7.86 7.24 -23.76
C ASN A 28 -9.25 7.09 -24.41
N ARG A 29 -9.67 8.10 -25.18
CA ARG A 29 -10.87 8.06 -26.05
C ARG A 29 -12.16 7.54 -25.37
N GLY A 30 -12.38 7.88 -24.10
CA GLY A 30 -13.60 7.48 -23.37
C GLY A 30 -13.42 6.27 -22.44
N THR A 31 -12.28 5.58 -22.50
CA THR A 31 -12.03 4.37 -21.72
C THR A 31 -10.76 4.49 -20.88
N TRP A 32 -10.75 3.78 -19.75
CA TRP A 32 -9.56 3.63 -18.90
C TRP A 32 -8.76 2.41 -19.36
N GLU A 33 -7.53 2.64 -19.77
CA GLU A 33 -6.61 1.60 -20.23
C GLU A 33 -5.50 1.39 -19.19
N PRO A 34 -5.18 0.14 -18.83
CA PRO A 34 -4.08 -0.14 -17.92
C PRO A 34 -2.75 0.26 -18.53
N THR A 35 -1.86 0.79 -17.70
CA THR A 35 -0.48 1.05 -18.07
C THR A 35 0.43 -0.07 -17.56
N ILE A 36 1.70 -0.03 -17.97
CA ILE A 36 2.73 -0.94 -17.44
C ILE A 36 3.11 -0.66 -15.97
N TYR A 37 2.63 0.46 -15.40
CA TYR A 37 2.89 0.84 -14.01
C TYR A 37 1.81 0.22 -13.12
N SER A 38 2.02 -1.03 -12.75
CA SER A 38 1.23 -1.71 -11.73
C SER A 38 2.16 -2.30 -10.67
N ILE A 39 1.79 -2.15 -9.41
CA ILE A 39 2.55 -2.67 -8.27
C ILE A 39 1.67 -3.67 -7.53
N LEU A 40 2.24 -4.84 -7.26
CA LEU A 40 1.65 -5.84 -6.37
C LEU A 40 2.54 -5.99 -5.15
N SER A 41 1.91 -5.90 -3.99
CA SER A 41 2.51 -6.11 -2.68
C SER A 41 1.80 -7.31 -2.05
N PRO A 42 2.36 -8.53 -2.14
CA PRO A 42 1.74 -9.75 -1.60
C PRO A 42 1.45 -9.63 -0.09
N ASP A 43 2.34 -8.97 0.63
CA ASP A 43 2.20 -8.59 2.02
C ASP A 43 2.52 -7.10 2.14
N PHE A 44 1.47 -6.28 2.25
CA PHE A 44 1.57 -4.84 2.40
C PHE A 44 2.07 -4.46 3.80
N CYS A 45 1.70 -5.21 4.85
CA CYS A 45 2.11 -4.93 6.22
C CYS A 45 3.63 -5.04 6.37
N ALA A 46 4.22 -6.09 5.81
CA ALA A 46 5.66 -6.30 5.85
C ALA A 46 6.48 -5.23 5.13
N ILE A 47 5.89 -4.53 4.16
CA ILE A 47 6.62 -3.58 3.31
C ILE A 47 6.21 -2.12 3.49
N MET A 48 5.16 -1.84 4.26
CA MET A 48 4.58 -0.50 4.39
C MET A 48 5.61 0.55 4.82
N PHE A 49 6.57 0.13 5.64
CA PHE A 49 7.63 0.96 6.22
C PHE A 49 9.01 0.75 5.56
N ASN A 50 9.08 0.03 4.44
CA ASN A 50 10.33 -0.14 3.70
C ASN A 50 10.67 1.16 2.95
N GLU A 51 11.79 1.78 3.33
CA GLU A 51 12.21 3.09 2.80
C GLU A 51 12.55 3.08 1.31
N ASN A 52 12.79 1.89 0.73
CA ASN A 52 13.09 1.74 -0.69
C ASN A 52 11.84 1.71 -1.57
N ILE A 53 10.64 1.69 -0.97
CA ILE A 53 9.39 1.64 -1.70
C ILE A 53 8.83 3.04 -1.88
N TYR A 54 8.45 3.35 -3.12
CA TYR A 54 7.88 4.64 -3.52
C TYR A 54 6.79 5.18 -2.56
N TRP A 55 5.92 4.30 -2.09
CA TRP A 55 4.84 4.65 -1.17
C TRP A 55 5.33 5.09 0.21
N PHE A 56 6.45 4.59 0.71
CA PHE A 56 7.01 5.04 1.97
C PHE A 56 7.48 6.49 1.87
N THR A 57 8.33 6.77 0.88
CA THR A 57 8.98 8.07 0.70
C THR A 57 7.97 9.20 0.47
N ASN A 58 6.83 8.92 -0.18
CA ASN A 58 5.85 9.93 -0.55
C ASN A 58 4.61 9.96 0.35
N TRP A 59 4.34 8.90 1.12
CA TRP A 59 3.10 8.77 1.88
C TRP A 59 3.33 8.22 3.29
N ASN A 60 3.78 6.96 3.44
CA ASN A 60 3.74 6.26 4.72
C ASN A 60 4.73 6.80 5.76
N LYS A 61 5.80 7.51 5.35
CA LYS A 61 6.71 8.18 6.30
C LYS A 61 6.01 9.19 7.21
N ASN A 62 4.83 9.68 6.82
CA ASN A 62 4.06 10.69 7.56
C ASN A 62 3.03 10.09 8.53
N ILE A 63 3.00 8.76 8.71
CA ILE A 63 2.11 8.11 9.69
C ILE A 63 2.52 8.55 11.11
N ALA A 64 1.59 9.17 11.84
CA ALA A 64 1.80 9.73 13.16
C ALA A 64 1.82 8.65 14.25
N ASN A 65 0.92 7.66 14.18
CA ASN A 65 0.84 6.54 15.12
C ASN A 65 1.62 5.32 14.62
N ARG A 66 2.86 5.53 14.16
CA ARG A 66 3.69 4.50 13.50
C ARG A 66 3.84 3.22 14.33
N ALA A 67 4.16 3.33 15.62
CA ALA A 67 4.39 2.18 16.49
C ALA A 67 3.17 1.24 16.55
N GLU A 68 1.96 1.81 16.59
CA GLU A 68 0.72 1.02 16.58
C GLU A 68 0.49 0.33 15.22
N ILE A 69 0.78 1.02 14.11
CA ILE A 69 0.58 0.46 12.77
C ILE A 69 1.63 -0.61 12.45
N GLU A 70 2.87 -0.46 12.95
CA GLU A 70 3.89 -1.51 12.84
C GLU A 70 3.53 -2.77 13.62
N GLU A 71 2.91 -2.62 14.79
CA GLU A 71 2.48 -3.75 15.63
C GLU A 71 1.21 -4.43 15.09
N LYS A 72 0.18 -3.66 14.74
CA LYS A 72 -1.16 -4.19 14.43
C LYS A 72 -1.44 -4.33 12.94
N CYS A 73 -0.74 -3.57 12.10
CA CYS A 73 -1.12 -3.29 10.71
C CYS A 73 -2.56 -2.74 10.54
N ILE A 74 -2.88 -2.27 9.34
CA ILE A 74 -4.17 -1.66 8.98
C ILE A 74 -5.29 -2.68 8.67
N ASN A 75 -4.97 -3.98 8.62
CA ASN A 75 -5.96 -5.05 8.42
C ASN A 75 -6.62 -5.48 9.74
N THR A 76 -6.14 -4.98 10.88
CA THR A 76 -6.71 -5.23 12.20
C THR A 76 -7.94 -4.36 12.42
N LYS A 77 -9.01 -4.98 12.94
CA LYS A 77 -10.27 -4.31 13.21
C LYS A 77 -10.05 -3.14 14.17
N ASP A 78 -10.74 -2.03 13.91
CA ASP A 78 -10.72 -0.81 14.72
C ASP A 78 -9.35 -0.08 14.76
N THR A 79 -8.36 -0.53 13.99
CA THR A 79 -7.10 0.22 13.79
C THR A 79 -7.36 1.47 12.94
N VAL A 80 -6.92 2.63 13.45
CA VAL A 80 -7.02 3.91 12.75
C VAL A 80 -5.63 4.40 12.37
N ILE A 81 -5.37 4.53 11.06
CA ILE A 81 -4.14 5.17 10.57
C ILE A 81 -4.27 6.69 10.64
N THR A 82 -3.36 7.34 11.36
CA THR A 82 -3.32 8.80 11.50
C THR A 82 -2.08 9.34 10.81
N TYR A 83 -2.23 10.44 10.06
CA TYR A 83 -1.10 11.10 9.38
C TYR A 83 -0.82 12.46 10.02
N ASN A 84 0.46 12.81 10.16
CA ASN A 84 0.87 14.20 10.35
C ASN A 84 0.59 14.99 9.06
N PRO A 85 0.26 16.28 9.10
CA PRO A 85 0.06 17.07 7.88
C PRO A 85 1.30 17.04 6.97
N PHE A 86 1.11 16.73 5.68
CA PHE A 86 2.18 16.69 4.69
C PHE A 86 1.67 17.05 3.29
N LEU A 87 2.58 17.46 2.41
CA LEU A 87 2.31 17.56 0.99
C LEU A 87 2.64 16.23 0.32
N MET A 88 1.64 15.61 -0.29
CA MET A 88 1.81 14.39 -1.06
C MET A 88 2.31 14.75 -2.47
N SER A 89 3.50 14.27 -2.85
CA SER A 89 3.96 14.34 -4.24
C SER A 89 3.75 12.98 -4.93
N MET A 90 3.08 13.01 -6.08
CA MET A 90 2.84 11.82 -6.90
C MET A 90 3.69 11.91 -8.17
N GLU A 91 4.98 11.63 -8.03
CA GLU A 91 5.97 11.69 -9.11
C GLU A 91 6.39 10.27 -9.48
N LEU A 92 6.39 9.93 -10.76
CA LEU A 92 6.89 8.63 -11.20
C LEU A 92 8.26 8.83 -11.85
N ASP A 93 9.26 8.16 -11.30
CA ASP A 93 10.59 8.11 -11.88
C ASP A 93 10.67 7.10 -13.03
N ASN A 94 11.66 7.28 -13.91
CA ASN A 94 11.97 6.35 -15.00
C ASN A 94 10.75 6.03 -15.90
N VAL A 95 9.89 7.02 -16.13
CA VAL A 95 8.69 6.84 -16.95
C VAL A 95 9.08 6.69 -18.43
N ARG A 96 8.77 5.52 -19.01
CA ARG A 96 9.03 5.15 -20.41
C ARG A 96 7.82 5.40 -21.32
N ILE A 97 6.79 6.08 -20.82
CA ILE A 97 5.62 6.46 -21.61
C ILE A 97 6.01 7.66 -22.49
N PRO A 98 5.99 7.55 -23.83
CA PRO A 98 6.43 8.62 -24.72
C PRO A 98 5.61 9.91 -24.58
N ASN A 99 4.34 9.79 -24.17
CA ASN A 99 3.45 10.91 -23.89
C ASN A 99 2.76 10.71 -22.53
N VAL A 100 3.39 11.24 -21.48
CA VAL A 100 2.85 11.24 -20.11
C VAL A 100 1.70 12.22 -19.90
N HIS A 101 1.48 13.14 -20.85
CA HIS A 101 0.40 14.11 -20.71
C HIS A 101 -0.97 13.43 -20.81
N GLY A 102 -1.88 13.86 -19.95
CA GLY A 102 -3.29 13.49 -19.99
C GLY A 102 -3.86 13.12 -18.63
N ARG A 103 -5.06 12.54 -18.65
CA ARG A 103 -5.77 12.14 -17.43
C ARG A 103 -5.40 10.73 -17.03
N TYR A 104 -4.99 10.58 -15.79
CA TYR A 104 -4.63 9.33 -15.17
C TYR A 104 -5.45 9.09 -13.91
N LYS A 105 -5.51 7.83 -13.52
CA LYS A 105 -5.93 7.46 -12.17
C LYS A 105 -5.07 6.32 -11.63
N VAL A 106 -4.97 6.26 -10.32
CA VAL A 106 -4.39 5.13 -9.61
C VAL A 106 -5.52 4.44 -8.87
N VAL A 107 -5.72 3.15 -9.12
CA VAL A 107 -6.69 2.31 -8.42
C VAL A 107 -5.94 1.51 -7.36
N PHE A 108 -6.32 1.71 -6.10
CA PHE A 108 -5.79 1.03 -4.94
C PHE A 108 -6.76 -0.10 -4.57
N THR A 109 -6.26 -1.32 -4.43
CA THR A 109 -7.04 -2.47 -3.96
C THR A 109 -6.30 -3.15 -2.83
N PHE A 110 -6.94 -3.25 -1.66
CA PHE A 110 -6.43 -4.00 -0.52
C PHE A 110 -7.32 -5.20 -0.25
N GLU A 111 -6.71 -6.37 -0.13
CA GLU A 111 -7.39 -7.64 0.10
C GLU A 111 -6.74 -8.35 1.29
N ALA A 112 -7.58 -8.79 2.22
CA ALA A 112 -7.15 -9.66 3.30
C ALA A 112 -7.48 -11.11 2.95
N PHE A 113 -6.63 -12.02 3.39
CA PHE A 113 -6.83 -13.46 3.26
C PHE A 113 -7.09 -14.07 4.64
N ASP A 114 -7.58 -15.30 4.67
CA ASP A 114 -7.71 -16.09 5.91
C ASP A 114 -6.58 -17.13 6.02
N GLU A 115 -6.64 -17.95 7.08
CA GLU A 115 -5.64 -18.98 7.38
C GLU A 115 -5.55 -20.07 6.30
N ASN A 116 -6.59 -20.23 5.48
CA ASN A 116 -6.62 -21.16 4.35
C ASN A 116 -6.14 -20.50 3.05
N ASN A 117 -5.63 -19.27 3.13
CA ASN A 117 -5.25 -18.43 1.99
C ASN A 117 -6.45 -18.17 1.05
N GLU A 118 -7.67 -18.17 1.59
CA GLU A 118 -8.86 -17.75 0.85
C GLU A 118 -9.07 -16.24 1.03
N ARG A 119 -9.39 -15.55 -0.07
CA ARG A 119 -9.64 -14.12 -0.03
C ARG A 119 -10.91 -13.85 0.77
N ARG A 120 -10.82 -12.97 1.78
CA ARG A 120 -11.99 -12.51 2.54
C ARG A 120 -13.01 -11.83 1.61
N PRO A 121 -14.31 -11.88 1.94
CA PRO A 121 -15.36 -11.28 1.10
C PRO A 121 -15.28 -9.75 1.03
N THR A 122 -14.61 -9.12 2.00
CA THR A 122 -14.43 -7.66 2.06
C THR A 122 -13.06 -7.26 1.53
N SER A 123 -13.05 -6.21 0.71
CA SER A 123 -11.84 -5.54 0.24
C SER A 123 -12.02 -4.02 0.34
N LEU A 124 -10.91 -3.30 0.46
CA LEU A 124 -10.91 -1.85 0.35
C LEU A 124 -10.47 -1.47 -1.05
N CYS A 125 -11.25 -0.65 -1.74
CA CYS A 125 -10.92 -0.13 -3.05
C CYS A 125 -11.20 1.37 -3.11
N PHE A 126 -10.22 2.13 -3.56
CA PHE A 126 -10.38 3.56 -3.83
C PHE A 126 -9.51 3.99 -5.00
N GLU A 127 -9.82 5.15 -5.57
CA GLU A 127 -9.07 5.70 -6.68
C GLU A 127 -8.70 7.16 -6.45
N ILE A 128 -7.51 7.53 -6.92
CA ILE A 128 -7.05 8.91 -7.03
C ILE A 128 -6.94 9.24 -8.51
N SER A 129 -7.60 10.31 -8.96
CA SER A 129 -7.57 10.73 -10.36
C SER A 129 -6.99 12.13 -10.51
N GLY A 130 -6.32 12.40 -11.63
CA GLY A 130 -5.64 13.66 -11.87
C GLY A 130 -5.18 13.83 -13.31
N GLN A 131 -4.56 14.99 -13.58
CA GLN A 131 -3.81 15.24 -14.80
C GLN A 131 -2.33 15.03 -14.50
N SER A 132 -1.62 14.37 -15.41
CA SER A 132 -0.18 14.24 -15.33
C SER A 132 0.50 15.05 -16.42
N GLU A 133 1.68 15.54 -16.08
CA GLU A 133 2.59 16.21 -16.98
C GLU A 133 4.02 15.76 -16.69
N LYS A 134 4.94 16.04 -17.61
CA LYS A 134 6.35 15.79 -17.37
C LYS A 134 6.89 16.91 -16.48
N ILE A 135 7.51 16.54 -15.36
CA ILE A 135 8.25 17.46 -14.51
C ILE A 135 9.63 17.69 -15.15
N ASN A 136 10.03 18.96 -15.27
CA ASN A 136 11.29 19.39 -15.91
C ASN A 136 12.46 19.36 -14.93
#